data_AF-A0A2H5VB06-F1
#
_entry.id   AF-A0A2H5VB06-F1
#
_cell.length_a   1.000
_cell.length_b   1.000
_cell.length_c   1.000
_cell.angle_alpha   90.00
_cell.angle_beta   90.00
_cell.angle_gamma   90.00
#
_symmetry.space_group_name_H-M   'P 1'
#
loop_
_entity.id
_entity.type
_entity.pdbx_description
1 polymer ?
#
loop_
_entity_poly.entity_id
_entity_poly.type
_entity_poly.pdbx_seq_one_letter_code
_entity_poly.pdbx_strand_id
1 'polypeptide(L)'
;MIYVNANGTTVKAWVKNTGMYSISNLDAVDVYFGEVNALQRIPYNSATAPKWVYDNTDTWNPKQTKELTITLSSAIQSNKTYMLKIALPNGITDEYIFST
;
A
#
# COMPACT_ATOMS: atom_id res chain seq x y z
N MET A 1 3.89 -5.34 -9.58
CA MET A 1 3.31 -4.22 -10.36
C MET A 1 2.32 -3.49 -9.48
N ILE A 2 2.53 -2.19 -9.32
CA ILE A 2 1.72 -1.30 -8.49
C ILE A 2 1.22 -0.13 -9.35
N TYR A 3 -0.02 0.29 -9.14
CA TYR A 3 -0.56 1.56 -9.61
C TYR A 3 -1.15 2.33 -8.42
N VAL A 4 -0.95 3.65 -8.35
CA VAL A 4 -1.38 4.47 -7.22
C VAL A 4 -2.23 5.64 -7.70
N ASN A 5 -3.30 5.92 -6.96
CA ASN A 5 -4.05 7.17 -7.04
C ASN A 5 -4.10 7.83 -5.67
N ALA A 6 -3.72 9.09 -5.58
CA ALA A 6 -3.67 9.84 -4.33
C ALA A 6 -4.52 11.10 -4.44
N ASN A 7 -5.43 11.31 -3.48
CA ASN A 7 -6.29 12.48 -3.41
C ASN A 7 -6.62 12.81 -1.94
N GLY A 8 -6.32 14.04 -1.53
CA GLY A 8 -6.55 14.50 -0.17
C GLY A 8 -5.85 13.58 0.83
N THR A 9 -6.60 13.00 1.76
CA THR A 9 -6.10 12.05 2.77
C THR A 9 -6.19 10.58 2.34
N THR A 10 -6.59 10.29 1.10
CA THR A 10 -6.78 8.93 0.62
C THR A 10 -5.77 8.58 -0.46
N VAL A 11 -5.08 7.45 -0.29
CA VAL A 11 -4.22 6.85 -1.30
C VAL A 11 -4.73 5.46 -1.59
N LYS A 12 -5.13 5.21 -2.83
CA LYS A 12 -5.50 3.89 -3.33
C LYS A 12 -4.35 3.29 -4.11
N ALA A 13 -4.04 2.03 -3.83
CA ALA A 13 -3.02 1.28 -4.54
C ALA A 13 -3.61 -0.02 -5.08
N TRP A 14 -3.39 -0.29 -6.37
CA TRP A 14 -3.73 -1.55 -7.00
C TRP A 14 -2.46 -2.32 -7.26
N VAL A 15 -2.33 -3.47 -6.61
CA VAL A 15 -1.11 -4.27 -6.65
C VAL A 15 -1.45 -5.61 -7.24
N LYS A 16 -0.68 -6.05 -8.23
CA LYS A 16 -0.88 -7.35 -8.88
C LYS A 16 0.09 -8.38 -8.33
N ASN A 17 -0.42 -9.55 -7.93
CA ASN A 17 0.41 -10.70 -7.64
C ASN A 17 0.89 -11.29 -8.97
N THR A 18 2.15 -11.00 -9.32
CA THR A 18 2.83 -11.51 -10.52
C THR A 18 3.62 -12.78 -10.25
N GLY A 19 3.59 -13.30 -9.02
CA GLY A 19 4.24 -14.54 -8.64
C GLY A 19 3.44 -15.80 -9.03
N MET A 20 4.01 -16.96 -8.72
CA MET A 20 3.40 -18.28 -8.97
C MET A 20 2.57 -18.80 -7.80
N TYR A 21 2.69 -18.18 -6.61
CA TYR A 21 2.07 -18.65 -5.38
C TYR A 21 1.05 -17.66 -4.84
N SER A 22 0.02 -18.18 -4.18
CA SER A 22 -0.93 -17.37 -3.43
C SER A 22 -0.28 -16.80 -2.18
N ILE A 23 -0.63 -15.57 -1.85
CA ILE A 23 -0.20 -14.90 -0.62
C ILE A 23 -1.38 -14.97 0.35
N SER A 24 -1.15 -15.53 1.53
CA SER A 24 -2.08 -15.56 2.65
C SER A 24 -1.60 -14.63 3.78
N ASN A 25 -2.40 -14.48 4.82
CA ASN A 25 -2.10 -13.63 5.97
C ASN A 25 -1.82 -12.17 5.55
N LEU A 26 -2.75 -11.60 4.77
CA LEU A 26 -2.61 -10.27 4.20
C LEU A 26 -2.51 -9.17 5.27
N ASP A 27 -3.07 -9.39 6.47
CA ASP A 27 -2.94 -8.51 7.63
C ASP A 27 -1.48 -8.31 8.09
N ALA A 28 -0.60 -9.27 7.77
CA ALA A 28 0.83 -9.22 8.09
C ALA A 28 1.68 -8.59 6.98
N VAL A 29 1.06 -8.07 5.91
CA VAL A 29 1.76 -7.23 4.93
C VAL A 29 2.16 -5.93 5.60
N ASP A 30 3.42 -5.51 5.44
CA ASP A 30 3.84 -4.18 5.88
C ASP A 30 3.68 -3.19 4.73
N VAL A 31 2.93 -2.12 5.01
CA VAL A 31 2.76 -0.98 4.09
C VAL A 31 3.54 0.21 4.65
N TYR A 32 4.42 0.77 3.83
CA TYR A 32 5.15 2.00 4.12
C TYR A 32 4.75 3.07 3.12
N PHE A 33 4.49 4.28 3.60
CA PHE A 33 4.09 5.40 2.76
C PHE A 33 4.65 6.72 3.30
N GLY A 34 5.02 7.63 2.42
CA GLY A 34 5.49 8.97 2.78
C GLY A 34 6.21 9.68 1.63
N GLU A 35 6.69 10.90 1.88
CA GLU A 35 7.65 11.55 0.97
C GLU A 35 8.90 10.68 0.83
N VAL A 36 9.56 10.72 -0.33
CA VAL A 36 10.82 9.99 -0.55
C VAL A 36 11.83 10.37 0.54
N ASN A 37 12.49 9.36 1.12
CA ASN A 37 13.38 9.47 2.29
C ASN A 37 12.70 9.76 3.65
N ALA A 38 11.37 9.82 3.71
CA ALA A 38 10.60 10.05 4.94
C ALA A 38 9.40 9.08 5.06
N LEU A 39 9.59 7.83 4.64
CA LEU A 39 8.54 6.81 4.74
C LEU A 39 8.28 6.45 6.21
N GLN A 40 7.01 6.24 6.53
CA GLN A 40 6.58 5.67 7.80
C GLN A 40 5.78 4.38 7.57
N ARG A 41 5.84 3.46 8.53
CA ARG A 41 4.99 2.28 8.53
C ARG A 41 3.54 2.70 8.78
N ILE A 42 2.64 2.25 7.93
CA ILE A 42 1.21 2.46 8.06
C ILE A 42 0.61 1.20 8.73
N PRO A 43 -0.04 1.31 9.90
CA PRO A 43 -0.62 0.16 10.57
C PRO A 43 -1.85 -0.36 9.83
N TYR A 44 -2.00 -1.69 9.79
CA TYR A 44 -3.20 -2.34 9.28
C TYR A 44 -4.40 -2.06 10.19
N ASN A 45 -5.52 -1.64 9.60
CA ASN A 45 -6.83 -1.48 10.22
C ASN A 45 -6.84 -0.79 11.61
N SER A 46 -5.96 0.20 11.80
CA SER A 46 -5.94 1.00 13.03
C SER A 46 -7.25 1.77 13.22
N ALA A 47 -7.60 2.08 14.47
CA ALA A 47 -8.80 2.87 14.78
C ALA A 47 -8.72 4.29 14.17
N THR A 48 -7.53 4.88 14.13
CA THR A 48 -7.27 6.24 13.63
C THR A 48 -6.24 6.23 12.50
N ALA A 49 -6.23 7.30 11.69
CA ALA A 49 -5.19 7.52 10.70
C ALA A 49 -3.81 7.78 11.38
N PRO A 50 -2.69 7.39 10.74
CA PRO A 50 -2.63 6.75 9.45
C PRO A 50 -2.99 5.26 9.56
N LYS A 51 -3.67 4.72 8.55
CA LYS A 51 -4.03 3.30 8.49
C LYS A 51 -4.16 2.81 7.07
N TRP A 52 -4.08 1.51 6.87
CA TRP A 52 -4.44 0.89 5.60
C TRP A 52 -5.36 -0.30 5.79
N VAL A 53 -6.15 -0.58 4.78
CA VAL A 53 -7.03 -1.76 4.66
C VAL A 53 -6.95 -2.30 3.24
N TYR A 54 -7.37 -3.54 3.03
CA TYR A 54 -7.51 -4.15 1.71
C TYR A 54 -8.94 -4.70 1.52
N ASP A 55 -9.27 -5.11 0.30
CA ASP A 55 -10.60 -5.64 -0.03
C ASP A 55 -10.83 -7.11 0.41
N ASN A 56 -12.11 -7.48 0.48
CA ASN A 56 -12.76 -8.64 1.13
C ASN A 56 -12.01 -10.00 1.23
N THR A 57 -11.11 -10.37 0.31
CA THR A 57 -10.52 -11.73 0.34
C THR A 57 -9.16 -11.78 1.04
N ASP A 58 -9.03 -12.63 2.06
CA ASP A 58 -7.80 -12.85 2.85
C ASP A 58 -6.69 -13.60 2.10
N THR A 59 -6.96 -14.00 0.85
CA THR A 59 -6.00 -14.63 -0.04
C THR A 59 -5.85 -13.81 -1.32
N TRP A 60 -4.59 -13.62 -1.72
CA TRP A 60 -4.21 -12.92 -2.93
C TRP A 60 -3.53 -13.90 -3.89
N ASN A 61 -4.33 -14.47 -4.78
CA ASN A 61 -3.89 -15.52 -5.69
C ASN A 61 -3.05 -14.97 -6.85
N PRO A 62 -2.25 -15.82 -7.52
CA PRO A 62 -1.55 -15.46 -8.74
C PRO A 62 -2.47 -14.77 -9.75
N LYS A 63 -1.95 -13.74 -10.41
CA LYS A 63 -2.64 -12.93 -11.44
C LYS A 63 -3.77 -12.03 -10.91
N GLN A 64 -4.16 -12.13 -9.63
CA GLN A 64 -5.13 -11.22 -9.03
C GLN A 64 -4.49 -9.87 -8.68
N THR A 65 -5.32 -8.83 -8.72
CA THR A 65 -4.99 -7.49 -8.25
C THR A 65 -5.73 -7.23 -6.95
N LYS A 66 -5.02 -6.73 -5.95
CA LYS A 66 -5.59 -6.28 -4.67
C LYS A 66 -5.60 -4.76 -4.60
N GLU A 67 -6.72 -4.19 -4.16
CA GLU A 67 -6.80 -2.77 -3.80
C GLU A 67 -6.43 -2.61 -2.33
N LEU A 68 -5.43 -1.78 -2.05
CA LEU A 68 -5.14 -1.28 -0.72
C LEU A 68 -5.63 0.17 -0.64
N THR A 69 -6.39 0.48 0.40
CA THR A 69 -6.80 1.85 0.74
C THR A 69 -6.03 2.31 1.95
N ILE A 70 -5.21 3.34 1.76
CA ILE A 70 -4.42 4.00 2.78
C ILE A 70 -5.10 5.33 3.13
N THR A 71 -5.43 5.52 4.41
CA THR A 71 -5.94 6.77 4.96
C THR A 71 -4.82 7.47 5.73
N LEU A 72 -4.50 8.70 5.35
CA LEU A 72 -3.44 9.52 5.92
C LEU A 72 -3.98 10.46 7.00
N SER A 73 -3.11 10.88 7.92
CA SER A 73 -3.45 11.88 8.96
C SER A 73 -3.51 13.31 8.42
N SER A 74 -2.87 13.57 7.28
CA SER A 74 -2.83 14.85 6.60
C SER A 74 -2.94 14.64 5.09
N ALA A 75 -3.46 15.65 4.38
CA ALA A 75 -3.61 15.56 2.93
C ALA A 75 -2.24 15.50 2.22
N ILE A 76 -2.20 14.78 1.10
CA ILE A 76 -1.11 14.79 0.13
C ILE A 76 -0.89 16.23 -0.34
N GLN A 77 0.37 16.65 -0.42
CA GLN A 77 0.77 17.97 -0.92
C GLN A 77 1.13 17.90 -2.39
N SER A 78 0.82 18.94 -3.18
CA SER A 78 1.27 19.07 -4.57
C SER A 78 2.76 19.40 -4.66
N ASN A 79 3.39 19.12 -5.80
CA ASN A 79 4.82 19.35 -6.06
C ASN A 79 5.75 18.57 -5.11
N LYS A 80 5.31 17.39 -4.67
CA LYS A 80 6.09 16.50 -3.80
C LYS A 80 6.22 15.14 -4.46
N THR A 81 7.26 14.40 -4.07
CA THR A 81 7.47 13.02 -4.52
C THR A 81 7.25 12.08 -3.35
N TYR A 82 6.34 11.14 -3.54
CA TYR A 82 5.95 10.13 -2.57
C TYR A 82 6.38 8.74 -3.02
N MET A 83 6.52 7.84 -2.04
CA MET A 83 6.80 6.43 -2.26
C MET A 83 5.80 5.59 -1.48
N LEU A 84 5.23 4.59 -2.15
CA LEU A 84 4.58 3.44 -1.54
C LEU A 84 5.53 2.26 -1.60
N LYS A 85 5.78 1.62 -0.46
CA LYS A 85 6.52 0.36 -0.41
C LYS A 85 5.68 -0.69 0.32
N ILE A 86 5.63 -1.88 -0.26
CA ILE A 86 4.87 -3.01 0.28
C ILE A 86 5.85 -4.15 0.51
N ALA A 87 5.83 -4.74 1.71
CA ALA A 87 6.58 -5.94 2.05
C ALA A 87 5.61 -7.06 2.40
N LEU A 88 5.65 -8.14 1.63
CA LEU A 88 4.83 -9.33 1.85
C LEU A 88 5.37 -10.13 3.05
N PRO A 89 4.55 -10.99 3.70
CA PRO A 89 4.98 -11.80 4.84
C PRO A 89 6.19 -12.70 4.57
N ASN A 90 6.45 -13.04 3.31
CA ASN A 90 7.61 -13.83 2.88
C ASN A 90 8.87 -12.97 2.58
N GLY A 91 8.83 -11.67 2.87
CA GLY A 91 9.95 -10.74 2.68
C GLY A 91 10.09 -10.16 1.28
N ILE A 92 9.27 -10.57 0.31
CA ILE A 92 9.28 -9.96 -1.04
C ILE A 92 8.72 -8.54 -0.95
N THR A 93 9.42 -7.59 -1.57
CA THR A 93 9.00 -6.19 -1.60
C THR A 93 8.77 -5.69 -3.02
N ASP A 94 7.82 -4.77 -3.18
CA ASP A 94 7.63 -3.97 -4.40
C ASP A 94 7.37 -2.51 -3.98
N GLU A 95 7.77 -1.55 -4.81
CA GLU A 95 7.65 -0.13 -4.52
C GLU A 95 7.18 0.68 -5.73
N TYR A 96 6.55 1.82 -5.44
CA TYR A 96 6.06 2.73 -6.46
C TYR A 96 6.30 4.17 -6.03
N ILE A 97 6.99 4.92 -6.88
CA ILE A 97 7.31 6.33 -6.68
C ILE A 97 6.44 7.15 -7.63
N PHE A 98 5.82 8.21 -7.12
CA PHE A 98 5.03 9.14 -7.91
C PHE A 98 5.18 10.56 -7.40
N SER A 99 4.93 11.53 -8.28
CA SER A 99 4.89 12.95 -7.94
C SER A 99 3.47 13.50 -8.12
N THR A 100 3.13 14.51 -7.33
CA THR A 100 1.81 15.17 -7.27
C THR A 100 1.82 16.59 -7.79
#